data_AF-A0A140PR87-F1
#
_entry.id   AF-A0A140PR87-F1
#
_cell.length_a   1.000
_cell.length_b   1.000
_cell.length_c   1.000
_cell.angle_alpha   90.00
_cell.angle_beta   90.00
_cell.angle_gamma   90.00
#
_symmetry.space_group_name_H-M   'P 1'
#
loop_
_entity.id
_entity.type
_entity.pdbx_description
1 polymer ?
#
loop_
_entity_poly.entity_id
_entity_poly.type
_entity_poly.pdbx_seq_one_letter_code
_entity_poly.pdbx_strand_id
1 'polypeptide(L)'
;MKKSVSLKLIIFSFLLVAGSVAYSAPDFQAGTGTNSTVAGVNNEATKSYSSAFGNQNKASGTDSSAFGDQNKASGVYSSAFGFKNTATGVDSSAFGNQNKASGRNSSAFGYNNAVTGTSSSAFGLSNTATGMNSSAVGFNNKASGINSSAFGYNNAVTGTSGSAFGFNNKASGINSSAIGYQNEASGLNSSTVGLYNKASAQNSSAFGTFNKASGINSSTVGTVNTVSGKNSSVFGTQNKVTGEASGAFGVGKATWNKTTKVFDYDYINEGKNSYMFGNYNKIAAGTENNFILGNNVSIGSGINNSVGLGNGSTVSSSNEVSVGSATLKRKITNVADGEVSATSTDAVNGRQLYKAMQNSSSTGIENLRNEVNEKIDNVKDEVNHVGSLSAALAGLHPMQYDPKAPTQVMAALGHYRNKQSVAVGLSYYFNDRFMMSAGVAIGSEKRVKSMANVGFTVKLGKGSGVTYNEVPQYAIQDEVKRLTVENNKQAKENQELKAKVDSQDKKIKNLEEKLDMLLKNK
;
A
#
# COMPACT_ATOMS: atom_id res chain seq x y z
N MET A 1 89.07 -70.06 94.39
CA MET A 1 87.76 -69.89 93.72
C MET A 1 87.59 -68.43 93.33
N LYS A 2 87.32 -68.19 92.04
CA LYS A 2 87.07 -66.87 91.43
C LYS A 2 85.76 -66.27 91.97
N LYS A 3 85.77 -65.00 92.36
CA LYS A 3 85.05 -63.92 91.65
C LYS A 3 85.26 -62.59 92.39
N SER A 4 85.91 -61.68 91.68
CA SER A 4 86.24 -60.31 92.05
C SER A 4 85.01 -59.41 92.08
N VAL A 5 85.03 -58.49 93.04
CA VAL A 5 84.20 -57.29 93.16
C VAL A 5 84.29 -56.45 91.89
N SER A 6 83.17 -55.88 91.41
CA SER A 6 83.20 -54.77 90.45
C SER A 6 82.35 -53.61 90.94
N LEU A 7 83.05 -52.48 91.00
CA LEU A 7 82.68 -51.14 91.37
C LEU A 7 81.52 -50.62 90.50
N LYS A 8 80.48 -50.06 91.14
CA LYS A 8 79.45 -49.26 90.44
C LYS A 8 80.06 -47.91 90.10
N LEU A 9 80.40 -47.71 88.82
CA LEU A 9 80.75 -46.42 88.27
C LEU A 9 79.58 -45.93 87.42
N ILE A 10 78.92 -44.87 87.90
CA ILE A 10 77.92 -44.11 87.15
C ILE A 10 78.68 -43.33 86.07
N ILE A 11 78.46 -43.67 84.80
CA ILE A 11 78.86 -42.84 83.67
C ILE A 11 77.59 -42.37 82.99
N PHE A 12 77.37 -41.06 83.04
CA PHE A 12 76.39 -40.32 82.26
C PHE A 12 76.81 -40.44 80.78
N SER A 13 76.18 -41.34 80.05
CA SER A 13 76.31 -41.39 78.59
C SER A 13 75.30 -40.42 78.01
N PHE A 14 75.77 -39.27 77.52
CA PHE A 14 75.06 -38.44 76.57
C PHE A 14 74.68 -39.33 75.37
N LEU A 15 73.44 -39.81 75.33
CA LEU A 15 72.88 -40.36 74.12
C LEU A 15 72.55 -39.18 73.21
N LEU A 16 73.57 -38.72 72.49
CA LEU A 16 73.40 -37.93 71.29
C LEU A 16 72.68 -38.86 70.29
N VAL A 17 71.36 -38.95 70.38
CA VAL A 17 70.54 -39.39 69.25
C VAL A 17 70.71 -38.28 68.23
N ALA A 18 71.80 -38.37 67.46
CA ALA A 18 71.84 -37.82 66.13
C ALA A 18 70.66 -38.49 65.42
N GLY A 19 69.50 -37.82 65.44
CA GLY A 19 68.47 -38.08 64.48
C GLY A 19 69.11 -37.82 63.13
N SER A 20 69.71 -38.85 62.53
CA SER A 20 69.95 -38.88 61.11
C SER A 20 68.55 -38.87 60.51
N VAL A 21 68.01 -37.67 60.30
CA VAL A 21 67.00 -37.44 59.28
C VAL A 21 67.70 -37.87 58.00
N ALA A 22 67.53 -39.15 57.65
CA ALA A 22 67.93 -39.69 56.38
C ALA A 22 67.04 -38.98 55.35
N TYR A 23 67.52 -37.83 54.87
CA TYR A 23 67.08 -37.29 53.61
C TYR A 23 67.50 -38.32 52.56
N SER A 24 66.61 -39.24 52.21
CA SER A 24 66.80 -40.07 51.03
C SER A 24 66.73 -39.11 49.84
N ALA A 25 67.87 -38.75 49.28
CA ALA A 25 67.89 -38.16 47.95
C ALA A 25 67.07 -39.08 47.02
N PRO A 26 66.25 -38.53 46.10
CA PRO A 26 65.52 -39.36 45.16
C PRO A 26 66.53 -40.20 44.35
N ASP A 27 66.53 -41.51 44.57
CA ASP A 27 67.41 -42.43 43.86
C ASP A 27 66.86 -42.69 42.46
N PHE A 28 67.72 -42.56 41.45
CA PHE A 28 67.38 -42.87 40.07
C PHE A 28 67.76 -44.32 39.81
N GLN A 29 66.77 -45.15 39.50
CA GLN A 29 66.95 -46.58 39.30
C GLN A 29 66.45 -46.98 37.93
N ALA A 30 66.97 -48.12 37.43
CA ALA A 30 66.41 -48.75 36.25
C ALA A 30 65.00 -49.26 36.57
N GLY A 31 64.06 -49.01 35.67
CA GLY A 31 62.76 -49.70 35.70
C GLY A 31 62.89 -51.14 35.20
N THR A 32 61.77 -51.85 35.08
CA THR A 32 61.75 -53.25 34.60
C THR A 32 61.75 -53.37 33.07
N GLY A 33 61.52 -52.25 32.35
CA GLY A 33 61.67 -52.19 30.89
C GLY A 33 63.09 -51.83 30.45
N THR A 34 63.46 -52.18 29.22
CA THR A 34 64.76 -51.80 28.63
C THR A 34 64.91 -50.28 28.57
N ASN A 35 66.04 -49.74 29.04
CA ASN A 35 66.30 -48.28 29.08
C ASN A 35 65.19 -47.48 29.79
N SER A 36 64.51 -48.07 30.76
CA SER A 36 63.48 -47.40 31.55
C SER A 36 64.05 -46.79 32.83
N THR A 37 63.42 -45.72 33.33
CA THR A 37 63.89 -45.01 34.53
C THR A 37 62.75 -44.86 35.52
N VAL A 38 63.03 -45.16 36.79
CA VAL A 38 62.18 -44.83 37.93
C VAL A 38 62.92 -43.94 38.91
N ALA A 39 62.25 -42.95 39.49
CA ALA A 39 62.82 -42.19 40.61
C ALA A 39 61.73 -41.76 41.60
N GLY A 40 61.97 -41.96 42.90
CA GLY A 40 61.00 -41.72 43.97
C GLY A 40 60.35 -43.01 44.49
N VAL A 41 59.14 -42.91 45.05
CA VAL A 41 58.53 -43.98 45.84
C VAL A 41 57.49 -44.76 45.03
N ASN A 42 57.60 -46.09 45.02
CA ASN A 42 56.61 -47.00 44.43
C ASN A 42 56.24 -46.70 42.96
N ASN A 43 57.20 -46.25 42.15
CA ASN A 43 56.99 -46.02 40.74
C ASN A 43 57.27 -47.30 39.92
N GLU A 44 56.51 -47.50 38.84
CA GLU A 44 56.66 -48.61 37.91
C GLU A 44 56.91 -48.07 36.48
N ALA A 45 58.09 -48.34 35.92
CA ALA A 45 58.39 -48.14 34.50
C ALA A 45 58.66 -49.52 33.86
N THR A 46 57.70 -50.05 33.09
CA THR A 46 57.69 -51.48 32.71
C THR A 46 57.90 -51.79 31.23
N LYS A 47 58.02 -50.76 30.38
CA LYS A 47 58.24 -50.90 28.94
C LYS A 47 59.49 -50.14 28.48
N SER A 48 59.93 -50.41 27.26
CA SER A 48 61.14 -49.80 26.72
C SER A 48 61.04 -48.27 26.75
N TYR A 49 62.11 -47.59 27.19
CA TYR A 49 62.20 -46.13 27.28
C TYR A 49 61.13 -45.45 28.15
N SER A 50 60.43 -46.21 29.01
CA SER A 50 59.42 -45.65 29.91
C SER A 50 60.06 -44.95 31.12
N SER A 51 59.39 -43.92 31.61
CA SER A 51 59.89 -43.00 32.65
C SER A 51 58.83 -42.76 33.72
N ALA A 52 59.10 -43.11 34.98
CA ALA A 52 58.16 -42.92 36.09
C ALA A 52 58.80 -42.20 37.29
N PHE A 53 58.32 -41.00 37.63
CA PHE A 53 58.97 -40.08 38.56
C PHE A 53 57.99 -39.52 39.61
N GLY A 54 58.32 -39.64 40.90
CA GLY A 54 57.50 -39.11 42.01
C GLY A 54 56.97 -40.21 42.92
N ASN A 55 55.64 -40.30 43.12
CA ASN A 55 55.02 -41.30 43.99
C ASN A 55 53.93 -42.11 43.25
N GLN A 56 53.98 -43.44 43.33
CA GLN A 56 52.94 -44.35 42.80
C GLN A 56 52.59 -44.16 41.31
N ASN A 57 53.54 -43.70 40.49
CA ASN A 57 53.32 -43.53 39.05
C ASN A 57 53.57 -44.83 38.29
N LYS A 58 52.81 -45.04 37.21
CA LYS A 58 52.91 -46.22 36.34
C LYS A 58 53.08 -45.81 34.88
N ALA A 59 54.30 -45.92 34.38
CA ALA A 59 54.65 -45.79 32.97
C ALA A 59 54.76 -47.20 32.34
N SER A 60 53.69 -47.67 31.71
CA SER A 60 53.59 -49.05 31.19
C SER A 60 53.37 -49.14 29.68
N GLY A 61 53.60 -48.05 28.95
CA GLY A 61 53.66 -48.01 27.50
C GLY A 61 55.10 -47.80 27.03
N THR A 62 55.43 -48.26 25.82
CA THR A 62 56.73 -47.96 25.21
C THR A 62 56.86 -46.44 25.04
N ASP A 63 58.01 -45.88 25.43
CA ASP A 63 58.28 -44.43 25.42
C ASP A 63 57.29 -43.60 26.26
N SER A 64 56.63 -44.20 27.26
CA SER A 64 55.66 -43.49 28.09
C SER A 64 56.29 -42.77 29.28
N SER A 65 55.72 -41.63 29.68
CA SER A 65 56.21 -40.81 30.78
C SER A 65 55.10 -40.55 31.81
N ALA A 66 55.35 -40.88 33.08
CA ALA A 66 54.44 -40.61 34.19
C ALA A 66 55.17 -39.85 35.31
N PHE A 67 54.75 -38.61 35.61
CA PHE A 67 55.45 -37.73 36.57
C PHE A 67 54.48 -37.09 37.57
N GLY A 68 54.78 -37.17 38.86
CA GLY A 68 53.99 -36.57 39.95
C GLY A 68 53.50 -37.62 40.93
N ASP A 69 52.18 -37.69 41.17
CA ASP A 69 51.58 -38.64 42.12
C ASP A 69 50.41 -39.42 41.48
N GLN A 70 50.46 -40.75 41.56
CA GLN A 70 49.42 -41.66 41.07
C GLN A 70 49.07 -41.56 39.56
N ASN A 71 50.00 -41.12 38.72
CA ASN A 71 49.75 -41.02 37.28
C ASN A 71 49.92 -42.37 36.58
N LYS A 72 49.13 -42.62 35.53
CA LYS A 72 49.20 -43.83 34.70
C LYS A 72 49.36 -43.45 33.23
N ALA A 73 50.53 -43.69 32.66
CA ALA A 73 50.84 -43.55 31.24
C ALA A 73 51.04 -44.94 30.62
N SER A 74 49.97 -45.51 30.06
CA SER A 74 49.97 -46.90 29.55
C SER A 74 49.86 -47.01 28.02
N GLY A 75 49.63 -45.91 27.32
CA GLY A 75 49.70 -45.88 25.85
C GLY A 75 51.15 -45.75 25.36
N VAL A 76 51.42 -46.19 24.14
CA VAL A 76 52.72 -45.94 23.47
C VAL A 76 52.87 -44.42 23.27
N TYR A 77 54.04 -43.86 23.58
CA TYR A 77 54.33 -42.42 23.59
C TYR A 77 53.41 -41.58 24.50
N SER A 78 52.72 -42.21 25.47
CA SER A 78 51.78 -41.48 26.33
C SER A 78 52.49 -40.70 27.44
N SER A 79 51.92 -39.56 27.82
CA SER A 79 52.44 -38.69 28.88
C SER A 79 51.35 -38.39 29.91
N ALA A 80 51.64 -38.64 31.20
CA ALA A 80 50.74 -38.33 32.30
C ALA A 80 51.48 -37.55 33.41
N PHE A 81 51.10 -36.29 33.65
CA PHE A 81 51.82 -35.38 34.55
C PHE A 81 50.89 -34.71 35.56
N GLY A 82 51.23 -34.76 36.85
CA GLY A 82 50.51 -34.09 37.94
C GLY A 82 49.95 -35.08 38.97
N PHE A 83 48.65 -35.05 39.26
CA PHE A 83 48.00 -35.93 40.23
C PHE A 83 46.92 -36.80 39.58
N LYS A 84 47.05 -38.13 39.69
CA LYS A 84 46.01 -39.10 39.30
C LYS A 84 45.55 -39.01 37.83
N ASN A 85 46.44 -38.62 36.93
CA ASN A 85 46.11 -38.57 35.49
C ASN A 85 46.26 -39.96 34.85
N THR A 86 45.46 -40.25 33.82
CA THR A 86 45.47 -41.50 33.08
C THR A 86 45.57 -41.24 31.58
N ALA A 87 46.72 -41.52 30.99
CA ALA A 87 46.97 -41.45 29.54
C ALA A 87 47.08 -42.89 29.00
N THR A 88 46.01 -43.40 28.38
CA THR A 88 45.95 -44.80 27.89
C THR A 88 45.94 -44.93 26.37
N GLY A 89 45.70 -43.83 25.65
CA GLY A 89 45.75 -43.82 24.19
C GLY A 89 47.19 -43.74 23.67
N VAL A 90 47.41 -44.23 22.46
CA VAL A 90 48.68 -44.00 21.75
C VAL A 90 48.85 -42.50 21.51
N ASP A 91 50.04 -41.94 21.75
CA ASP A 91 50.35 -40.51 21.66
C ASP A 91 49.44 -39.63 22.54
N SER A 92 48.88 -40.17 23.64
CA SER A 92 47.96 -39.42 24.49
C SER A 92 48.66 -38.65 25.61
N SER A 93 48.14 -37.48 25.94
CA SER A 93 48.70 -36.57 26.95
C SER A 93 47.64 -36.22 28.00
N ALA A 94 47.95 -36.41 29.28
CA ALA A 94 47.07 -36.06 30.39
C ALA A 94 47.85 -35.25 31.45
N PHE A 95 47.55 -33.96 31.58
CA PHE A 95 48.29 -33.01 32.41
C PHE A 95 47.39 -32.31 33.42
N GLY A 96 47.76 -32.31 34.70
CA GLY A 96 47.02 -31.63 35.78
C GLY A 96 46.51 -32.60 36.84
N ASN A 97 45.20 -32.66 37.08
CA ASN A 97 44.59 -33.47 38.13
C ASN A 97 43.43 -34.32 37.58
N GLN A 98 43.44 -35.63 37.80
CA GLN A 98 42.34 -36.55 37.44
C GLN A 98 41.93 -36.56 35.96
N ASN A 99 42.81 -36.16 35.04
CA ASN A 99 42.49 -36.19 33.62
C ASN A 99 42.59 -37.60 33.05
N LYS A 100 41.74 -37.92 32.08
CA LYS A 100 41.73 -39.20 31.35
C LYS A 100 41.84 -38.94 29.85
N ALA A 101 42.99 -39.25 29.26
CA ALA A 101 43.26 -39.19 27.82
C ALA A 101 43.38 -40.62 27.25
N SER A 102 42.24 -41.17 26.80
CA SER A 102 42.12 -42.56 26.33
C SER A 102 42.02 -42.70 24.82
N GLY A 103 41.73 -41.64 24.07
CA GLY A 103 41.76 -41.66 22.61
C GLY A 103 43.19 -41.65 22.05
N ARG A 104 43.41 -42.19 20.85
CA ARG A 104 44.68 -42.02 20.14
C ARG A 104 44.90 -40.54 19.83
N ASN A 105 46.10 -40.00 20.02
CA ASN A 105 46.45 -38.59 19.85
C ASN A 105 45.58 -37.64 20.71
N SER A 106 45.07 -38.13 21.85
CA SER A 106 44.18 -37.32 22.70
C SER A 106 44.95 -36.47 23.70
N SER A 107 44.44 -35.27 24.00
CA SER A 107 45.06 -34.36 24.97
C SER A 107 44.07 -33.87 26.01
N ALA A 108 44.33 -34.12 27.29
CA ALA A 108 43.50 -33.68 28.41
C ALA A 108 44.33 -32.82 29.38
N PHE A 109 43.95 -31.56 29.57
CA PHE A 109 44.70 -30.60 30.39
C PHE A 109 43.80 -29.90 31.41
N GLY A 110 44.19 -29.87 32.69
CA GLY A 110 43.48 -29.17 33.75
C GLY A 110 42.97 -30.12 34.84
N TYR A 111 41.67 -30.12 35.15
CA TYR A 111 41.08 -30.96 36.19
C TYR A 111 39.91 -31.81 35.64
N ASN A 112 39.95 -33.13 35.88
CA ASN A 112 38.86 -34.07 35.62
C ASN A 112 38.32 -34.06 34.17
N ASN A 113 39.17 -33.83 33.19
CA ASN A 113 38.75 -33.91 31.79
C ASN A 113 38.78 -35.35 31.29
N ALA A 114 37.83 -35.73 30.43
CA ALA A 114 37.71 -37.06 29.84
C ALA A 114 37.72 -36.99 28.31
N VAL A 115 38.81 -37.48 27.69
CA VAL A 115 39.00 -37.47 26.25
C VAL A 115 39.12 -38.90 25.74
N THR A 116 38.08 -39.37 25.07
CA THR A 116 38.04 -40.72 24.48
C THR A 116 38.06 -40.70 22.96
N GLY A 117 37.81 -39.53 22.35
CA GLY A 117 37.88 -39.35 20.91
C GLY A 117 39.32 -39.40 20.37
N THR A 118 39.49 -39.98 19.19
CA THR A 118 40.76 -39.93 18.45
C THR A 118 41.04 -38.51 17.98
N SER A 119 42.27 -38.04 18.16
CA SER A 119 42.74 -36.69 17.82
C SER A 119 41.93 -35.58 18.50
N SER A 120 41.39 -35.87 19.68
CA SER A 120 40.50 -34.96 20.41
C SER A 120 41.22 -34.29 21.57
N SER A 121 40.68 -33.16 22.03
CA SER A 121 41.27 -32.42 23.14
C SER A 121 40.23 -31.91 24.13
N ALA A 122 40.63 -31.83 25.39
CA ALA A 122 39.87 -31.16 26.43
C ALA A 122 40.79 -30.31 27.32
N PHE A 123 40.41 -29.06 27.54
CA PHE A 123 41.19 -28.10 28.33
C PHE A 123 40.29 -27.39 29.36
N GLY A 124 40.69 -27.41 30.63
CA GLY A 124 39.97 -26.74 31.72
C GLY A 124 39.45 -27.72 32.78
N LEU A 125 38.18 -27.61 33.15
CA LEU A 125 37.57 -28.33 34.27
C LEU A 125 36.36 -29.17 33.82
N SER A 126 36.42 -30.48 34.05
CA SER A 126 35.30 -31.42 33.82
C SER A 126 34.77 -31.48 32.38
N ASN A 127 35.62 -31.24 31.38
CA ASN A 127 35.21 -31.33 29.98
C ASN A 127 35.27 -32.78 29.47
N THR A 128 34.37 -33.11 28.54
CA THR A 128 34.29 -34.42 27.89
C THR A 128 34.37 -34.29 26.38
N ALA A 129 35.39 -34.89 25.76
CA ALA A 129 35.58 -34.90 24.31
C ALA A 129 35.59 -36.34 23.79
N THR A 130 34.44 -36.81 23.28
CA THR A 130 34.23 -38.21 22.88
C THR A 130 34.13 -38.41 21.38
N GLY A 131 33.81 -37.37 20.61
CA GLY A 131 33.80 -37.43 19.15
C GLY A 131 35.22 -37.44 18.58
N MET A 132 35.42 -38.00 17.38
CA MET A 132 36.70 -37.91 16.67
C MET A 132 36.98 -36.45 16.29
N ASN A 133 38.23 -36.00 16.43
CA ASN A 133 38.66 -34.61 16.18
C ASN A 133 37.83 -33.57 16.96
N SER A 134 37.34 -33.92 18.15
CA SER A 134 36.51 -33.01 18.95
C SER A 134 37.33 -32.19 19.94
N SER A 135 36.85 -31.00 20.26
CA SER A 135 37.48 -30.08 21.21
C SER A 135 36.48 -29.59 22.24
N ALA A 136 36.85 -29.69 23.52
CA ALA A 136 36.04 -29.21 24.63
C ALA A 136 36.87 -28.31 25.57
N VAL A 137 36.57 -27.01 25.63
CA VAL A 137 37.41 -26.03 26.34
C VAL A 137 36.58 -25.20 27.31
N GLY A 138 37.00 -25.12 28.58
CA GLY A 138 36.36 -24.33 29.62
C GLY A 138 35.87 -25.19 30.79
N PHE A 139 34.60 -25.08 31.16
CA PHE A 139 33.99 -25.83 32.26
C PHE A 139 32.80 -26.68 31.81
N ASN A 140 32.83 -27.97 32.11
CA ASN A 140 31.71 -28.91 31.91
C ASN A 140 31.18 -28.99 30.48
N ASN A 141 32.03 -28.80 29.47
CA ASN A 141 31.61 -28.91 28.07
C ASN A 141 31.62 -30.36 27.60
N LYS A 142 30.71 -30.72 26.70
CA LYS A 142 30.61 -32.04 26.08
C LYS A 142 30.66 -31.93 24.55
N ALA A 143 31.78 -32.35 23.96
CA ALA A 143 31.99 -32.41 22.51
C ALA A 143 31.96 -33.87 22.03
N SER A 144 30.76 -34.36 21.71
CA SER A 144 30.50 -35.76 21.35
C SER A 144 30.32 -36.02 19.86
N GLY A 145 30.04 -34.99 19.06
CA GLY A 145 30.00 -35.12 17.60
C GLY A 145 31.38 -35.25 16.97
N ILE A 146 31.48 -35.87 15.79
CA ILE A 146 32.72 -35.88 14.99
C ILE A 146 33.01 -34.44 14.54
N ASN A 147 34.28 -33.99 14.60
CA ASN A 147 34.70 -32.61 14.31
C ASN A 147 33.95 -31.55 15.15
N SER A 148 33.45 -31.91 16.34
CA SER A 148 32.68 -30.98 17.17
C SER A 148 33.54 -30.08 18.03
N SER A 149 33.07 -28.86 18.29
CA SER A 149 33.76 -27.89 19.16
C SER A 149 32.81 -27.31 20.21
N ALA A 150 33.14 -27.44 21.49
CA ALA A 150 32.37 -26.91 22.61
C ALA A 150 33.26 -26.00 23.47
N PHE A 151 32.95 -24.71 23.55
CA PHE A 151 33.78 -23.71 24.24
C PHE A 151 32.96 -22.88 25.23
N GLY A 152 33.42 -22.77 26.48
CA GLY A 152 32.82 -21.95 27.52
C GLY A 152 32.32 -22.77 28.72
N TYR A 153 31.05 -22.65 29.08
CA TYR A 153 30.45 -23.32 30.24
C TYR A 153 29.25 -24.19 29.83
N ASN A 154 29.28 -25.47 30.21
CA ASN A 154 28.14 -26.39 30.08
C ASN A 154 27.56 -26.54 28.66
N ASN A 155 28.36 -26.40 27.61
CA ASN A 155 27.87 -26.57 26.25
C ASN A 155 27.83 -28.06 25.88
N ALA A 156 26.84 -28.47 25.08
CA ALA A 156 26.67 -29.84 24.60
C ALA A 156 26.57 -29.89 23.07
N VAL A 157 27.55 -30.52 22.44
CA VAL A 157 27.62 -30.69 20.99
C VAL A 157 27.58 -32.16 20.63
N THR A 158 26.47 -32.60 20.06
CA THR A 158 26.29 -33.99 19.61
C THR A 158 26.23 -34.11 18.09
N GLY A 159 26.02 -33.00 17.38
CA GLY A 159 26.01 -32.96 15.92
C GLY A 159 27.42 -33.09 15.33
N THR A 160 27.54 -33.84 14.23
CA THR A 160 28.76 -33.85 13.40
C THR A 160 29.04 -32.46 12.86
N SER A 161 30.29 -32.01 12.95
CA SER A 161 30.74 -30.64 12.62
C SER A 161 29.93 -29.56 13.34
N GLY A 162 29.36 -29.90 14.50
CA GLY A 162 28.62 -28.97 15.33
C GLY A 162 29.55 -28.06 16.13
N SER A 163 29.08 -26.87 16.47
CA SER A 163 29.81 -25.94 17.34
C SER A 163 28.90 -25.29 18.37
N ALA A 164 29.40 -25.15 19.59
CA ALA A 164 28.72 -24.40 20.64
C ALA A 164 29.70 -23.51 21.41
N PHE A 165 29.36 -22.24 21.57
CA PHE A 165 30.21 -21.24 22.22
C PHE A 165 29.41 -20.42 23.24
N GLY A 166 29.87 -20.32 24.47
CA GLY A 166 29.27 -19.51 25.53
C GLY A 166 28.76 -20.36 26.70
N PHE A 167 27.51 -20.14 27.13
CA PHE A 167 26.93 -20.77 28.32
C PHE A 167 25.71 -21.63 27.97
N ASN A 168 25.76 -22.91 28.32
CA ASN A 168 24.63 -23.85 28.26
C ASN A 168 23.98 -23.96 26.86
N ASN A 169 24.77 -23.89 25.79
CA ASN A 169 24.26 -24.05 24.44
C ASN A 169 24.24 -25.52 24.02
N LYS A 170 23.30 -25.88 23.14
CA LYS A 170 23.14 -27.22 22.58
C LYS A 170 23.16 -27.18 21.06
N ALA A 171 24.16 -27.82 20.46
CA ALA A 171 24.27 -28.00 19.01
C ALA A 171 24.16 -29.49 18.67
N SER A 172 22.96 -29.95 18.35
CA SER A 172 22.66 -31.37 18.11
C SER A 172 22.44 -31.74 16.65
N GLY A 173 22.19 -30.76 15.77
CA GLY A 173 22.08 -30.99 14.33
C GLY A 173 23.46 -31.13 13.66
N ILE A 174 23.53 -31.82 12.53
CA ILE A 174 24.75 -31.86 11.70
C ILE A 174 25.02 -30.44 11.17
N ASN A 175 26.28 -29.99 11.19
CA ASN A 175 26.70 -28.63 10.83
C ASN A 175 25.94 -27.54 11.59
N SER A 176 25.51 -27.81 12.84
CA SER A 176 24.77 -26.82 13.63
C SER A 176 25.68 -25.92 14.45
N SER A 177 25.24 -24.69 14.69
CA SER A 177 25.97 -23.70 15.50
C SER A 177 25.06 -23.10 16.58
N ALA A 178 25.53 -23.06 17.83
CA ALA A 178 24.82 -22.45 18.94
C ALA A 178 25.73 -21.52 19.77
N ILE A 179 25.52 -20.21 19.67
CA ILE A 179 26.42 -19.20 20.22
C ILE A 179 25.65 -18.28 21.20
N GLY A 180 26.16 -18.13 22.42
CA GLY A 180 25.61 -17.20 23.42
C GLY A 180 25.16 -17.91 24.70
N TYR A 181 23.91 -17.72 25.11
CA TYR A 181 23.35 -18.28 26.35
C TYR A 181 22.08 -19.09 26.08
N GLN A 182 22.08 -20.36 26.46
CA GLN A 182 20.93 -21.27 26.40
C GLN A 182 20.28 -21.40 25.01
N ASN A 183 21.09 -21.40 23.95
CA ASN A 183 20.56 -21.63 22.60
C ASN A 183 20.52 -23.13 22.25
N GLU A 184 19.56 -23.52 21.41
CA GLU A 184 19.39 -24.88 20.90
C GLU A 184 19.32 -24.90 19.35
N ALA A 185 20.39 -25.36 18.71
CA ALA A 185 20.46 -25.63 17.28
C ALA A 185 20.35 -27.13 17.03
N SER A 186 19.15 -27.62 16.71
CA SER A 186 18.86 -29.06 16.56
C SER A 186 18.58 -29.51 15.13
N GLY A 187 18.33 -28.59 14.20
CA GLY A 187 18.18 -28.90 12.78
C GLY A 187 19.50 -29.09 12.03
N LEU A 188 19.47 -29.80 10.90
CA LEU A 188 20.60 -29.86 9.95
C LEU A 188 20.93 -28.45 9.43
N ASN A 189 22.21 -28.06 9.44
CA ASN A 189 22.69 -26.72 9.07
C ASN A 189 21.97 -25.58 9.83
N SER A 190 21.51 -25.83 11.07
CA SER A 190 20.82 -24.82 11.86
C SER A 190 21.78 -23.90 12.60
N SER A 191 21.39 -22.64 12.79
CA SER A 191 22.22 -21.65 13.49
C SER A 191 21.41 -20.89 14.54
N THR A 192 21.99 -20.72 15.72
CA THR A 192 21.41 -19.90 16.78
C THR A 192 22.46 -18.97 17.39
N VAL A 193 22.11 -17.70 17.55
CA VAL A 193 23.00 -16.71 18.18
C VAL A 193 22.19 -15.79 19.10
N GLY A 194 22.63 -15.68 20.34
CA GLY A 194 22.06 -14.77 21.33
C GLY A 194 21.60 -15.49 22.58
N LEU A 195 20.35 -15.29 22.98
CA LEU A 195 19.80 -15.71 24.26
C LEU A 195 18.52 -16.55 24.07
N TYR A 196 18.49 -17.78 24.57
CA TYR A 196 17.27 -18.63 24.56
C TYR A 196 16.68 -18.91 23.16
N ASN A 197 17.48 -18.89 22.09
CA ASN A 197 16.95 -19.17 20.75
C ASN A 197 16.88 -20.68 20.46
N LYS A 198 15.94 -21.07 19.61
CA LYS A 198 15.75 -22.46 19.15
C LYS A 198 15.59 -22.52 17.64
N ALA A 199 16.51 -23.22 16.96
CA ALA A 199 16.43 -23.53 15.54
C ALA A 199 16.36 -25.05 15.34
N SER A 200 15.18 -25.57 15.01
CA SER A 200 14.89 -27.02 15.07
C SER A 200 14.66 -27.70 13.72
N ALA A 201 14.67 -26.95 12.62
CA ALA A 201 14.45 -27.48 11.28
C ALA A 201 15.69 -27.33 10.38
N GLN A 202 15.70 -28.02 9.24
CA GLN A 202 16.79 -27.92 8.27
C GLN A 202 16.96 -26.47 7.78
N ASN A 203 18.22 -26.00 7.73
CA ASN A 203 18.61 -24.65 7.34
C ASN A 203 17.87 -23.54 8.12
N SER A 204 17.40 -23.85 9.34
CA SER A 204 16.71 -22.86 10.17
C SER A 204 17.69 -21.99 10.94
N SER A 205 17.38 -20.71 11.10
CA SER A 205 18.24 -19.77 11.82
C SER A 205 17.46 -18.90 12.80
N ALA A 206 17.99 -18.69 14.01
CA ALA A 206 17.36 -17.86 15.03
C ALA A 206 18.38 -16.95 15.75
N PHE A 207 18.20 -15.63 15.62
CA PHE A 207 19.12 -14.61 16.12
C PHE A 207 18.40 -13.63 17.07
N GLY A 208 19.00 -13.35 18.23
CA GLY A 208 18.45 -12.40 19.21
C GLY A 208 18.01 -13.09 20.50
N THR A 209 16.78 -12.88 20.96
CA THR A 209 16.30 -13.36 22.26
C THR A 209 14.98 -14.13 22.16
N PHE A 210 14.93 -15.35 22.70
CA PHE A 210 13.70 -16.18 22.76
C PHE A 210 13.03 -16.45 21.40
N ASN A 211 13.79 -16.51 20.30
CA ASN A 211 13.19 -16.82 19.00
C ASN A 211 13.13 -18.32 18.74
N LYS A 212 12.11 -18.76 17.99
CA LYS A 212 11.90 -20.15 17.59
C LYS A 212 11.73 -20.26 16.07
N ALA A 213 12.70 -20.87 15.39
CA ALA A 213 12.65 -21.23 13.98
C ALA A 213 12.46 -22.74 13.82
N SER A 214 11.27 -23.17 13.42
CA SER A 214 10.90 -24.59 13.26
C SER A 214 10.41 -24.96 11.86
N GLY A 215 10.40 -24.03 10.91
CA GLY A 215 10.15 -24.31 9.49
C GLY A 215 11.44 -24.62 8.73
N ILE A 216 11.38 -25.45 7.69
CA ILE A 216 12.53 -25.68 6.80
C ILE A 216 12.87 -24.36 6.09
N ASN A 217 14.16 -24.01 6.02
CA ASN A 217 14.65 -22.73 5.49
C ASN A 217 14.00 -21.51 6.19
N SER A 218 13.60 -21.64 7.46
CA SER A 218 13.04 -20.52 8.21
C SER A 218 14.12 -19.67 8.88
N SER A 219 13.90 -18.35 8.93
CA SER A 219 14.82 -17.44 9.61
C SER A 219 14.08 -16.49 10.54
N THR A 220 14.65 -16.21 11.70
CA THR A 220 14.06 -15.26 12.63
C THR A 220 15.11 -14.41 13.33
N VAL A 221 14.85 -13.11 13.41
CA VAL A 221 15.72 -12.12 14.02
C VAL A 221 14.90 -11.22 14.96
N GLY A 222 15.38 -11.03 16.19
CA GLY A 222 14.83 -10.08 17.15
C GLY A 222 14.41 -10.74 18.46
N THR A 223 13.19 -10.49 18.95
CA THR A 223 12.76 -10.92 20.29
C THR A 223 11.41 -11.64 20.29
N VAL A 224 11.34 -12.84 20.87
CA VAL A 224 10.09 -13.61 21.07
C VAL A 224 9.35 -13.80 19.75
N ASN A 225 10.04 -14.19 18.69
CA ASN A 225 9.41 -14.52 17.42
C ASN A 225 9.27 -16.03 17.24
N THR A 226 8.23 -16.47 16.52
CA THR A 226 8.06 -17.88 16.13
C THR A 226 7.81 -18.01 14.64
N VAL A 227 8.62 -18.82 13.96
CA VAL A 227 8.47 -19.12 12.53
C VAL A 227 8.37 -20.63 12.33
N SER A 228 7.20 -21.11 11.94
CA SER A 228 6.97 -22.52 11.59
C SER A 228 6.71 -22.75 10.11
N GLY A 229 6.45 -21.69 9.33
CA GLY A 229 6.31 -21.76 7.88
C GLY A 229 7.62 -22.15 7.19
N LYS A 230 7.53 -22.99 6.16
CA LYS A 230 8.66 -23.30 5.27
C LYS A 230 9.00 -22.08 4.42
N ASN A 231 10.28 -21.82 4.18
CA ASN A 231 10.77 -20.67 3.41
C ASN A 231 10.28 -19.32 3.97
N SER A 232 10.05 -19.23 5.27
CA SER A 232 9.43 -18.06 5.90
C SER A 232 10.40 -17.31 6.80
N SER A 233 10.18 -16.02 6.98
CA SER A 233 11.08 -15.16 7.75
C SER A 233 10.38 -14.17 8.66
N VAL A 234 11.01 -13.87 9.80
CA VAL A 234 10.54 -12.82 10.71
C VAL A 234 11.68 -11.93 11.14
N PHE A 235 11.46 -10.62 11.09
CA PHE A 235 12.35 -9.62 11.66
C PHE A 235 11.56 -8.68 12.58
N GLY A 236 11.86 -8.69 13.88
CA GLY A 236 11.21 -7.77 14.82
C GLY A 236 10.90 -8.37 16.17
N THR A 237 9.76 -8.05 16.76
CA THR A 237 9.41 -8.46 18.13
C THR A 237 8.01 -9.04 18.20
N GLN A 238 7.85 -10.18 18.89
CA GLN A 238 6.55 -10.77 19.22
C GLN A 238 5.67 -11.11 18.00
N ASN A 239 6.27 -11.52 16.88
CA ASN A 239 5.55 -11.97 15.70
C ASN A 239 5.53 -13.50 15.58
N LYS A 240 4.45 -14.03 14.98
CA LYS A 240 4.37 -15.43 14.58
C LYS A 240 4.03 -15.56 13.10
N VAL A 241 4.79 -16.39 12.39
CA VAL A 241 4.54 -16.73 10.98
C VAL A 241 4.42 -18.25 10.85
N THR A 242 3.24 -18.70 10.42
CA THR A 242 2.95 -20.13 10.18
C THR A 242 2.75 -20.44 8.70
N GLY A 243 2.40 -19.45 7.88
CA GLY A 243 2.26 -19.59 6.43
C GLY A 243 3.58 -19.92 5.73
N GLU A 244 3.50 -20.74 4.66
CA GLU A 244 4.64 -21.06 3.79
C GLU A 244 4.99 -19.90 2.87
N ALA A 245 6.29 -19.67 2.66
CA ALA A 245 6.84 -18.60 1.83
C ALA A 245 6.34 -17.21 2.25
N SER A 246 6.27 -16.98 3.55
CA SER A 246 5.64 -15.80 4.16
C SER A 246 6.54 -15.08 5.14
N GLY A 247 6.18 -13.84 5.51
CA GLY A 247 6.96 -13.11 6.49
C GLY A 247 6.23 -12.06 7.31
N ALA A 248 6.89 -11.63 8.38
CA ALA A 248 6.44 -10.54 9.23
C ALA A 248 7.62 -9.66 9.68
N PHE A 249 7.47 -8.35 9.52
CA PHE A 249 8.48 -7.34 9.81
C PHE A 249 7.86 -6.25 10.68
N GLY A 250 8.32 -6.09 11.93
CA GLY A 250 7.80 -5.08 12.85
C GLY A 250 7.47 -5.62 14.25
N VAL A 251 6.47 -5.04 14.91
CA VAL A 251 6.07 -5.38 16.28
C VAL A 251 4.71 -6.06 16.31
N GLY A 252 4.65 -7.27 16.86
CA GLY A 252 3.42 -7.98 17.19
C GLY A 252 3.10 -7.88 18.68
N LYS A 253 2.48 -8.93 19.21
CA LYS A 253 2.12 -9.04 20.64
C LYS A 253 2.02 -10.50 21.00
N ALA A 254 2.74 -10.86 22.06
CA ALA A 254 2.80 -12.21 22.57
C ALA A 254 2.63 -12.21 24.09
N THR A 255 1.79 -13.11 24.59
CA THR A 255 1.51 -13.28 26.02
C THR A 255 2.00 -14.65 26.48
N TRP A 256 2.76 -14.70 27.58
CA TRP A 256 3.21 -15.97 28.13
C TRP A 256 2.07 -16.73 28.80
N ASN A 257 1.77 -17.92 28.30
CA ASN A 257 0.77 -18.80 28.87
C ASN A 257 1.40 -19.69 29.96
N LYS A 258 1.02 -19.44 31.23
CA LYS A 258 1.57 -20.15 32.39
C LYS A 258 1.24 -21.65 32.41
N THR A 259 0.16 -22.06 31.75
CA THR A 259 -0.33 -23.45 31.70
C THR A 259 0.38 -24.24 30.61
N THR A 260 0.40 -23.71 29.38
CA THR A 260 0.99 -24.41 28.22
C THR A 260 2.49 -24.19 28.08
N LYS A 261 3.07 -23.23 28.83
CA LYS A 261 4.49 -22.84 28.76
C LYS A 261 4.92 -22.44 27.35
N VAL A 262 4.03 -21.80 26.61
CA VAL A 262 4.32 -21.20 25.30
C VAL A 262 3.79 -19.77 25.24
N PHE A 263 4.26 -19.00 24.26
CA PHE A 263 3.72 -17.70 23.96
C PHE A 263 2.48 -17.83 23.07
N ASP A 264 1.38 -17.19 23.49
CA ASP A 264 0.18 -16.99 22.70
C ASP A 264 0.32 -15.67 21.92
N TYR A 265 0.14 -15.70 20.61
CA TYR A 265 0.38 -14.57 19.72
C TYR A 265 -0.95 -14.03 19.19
N ASP A 266 -1.15 -12.71 19.29
CA ASP A 266 -2.36 -12.05 18.81
C ASP A 266 -2.29 -11.77 17.29
N TYR A 267 -1.07 -11.51 16.80
CA TYR A 267 -0.75 -11.05 15.46
C TYR A 267 0.07 -12.12 14.73
N ILE A 268 -0.61 -12.86 13.86
CA ILE A 268 -0.06 -14.03 13.19
C ILE A 268 -0.23 -13.85 11.68
N ASN A 269 0.83 -14.16 10.92
CA ASN A 269 0.72 -14.39 9.48
C ASN A 269 0.60 -15.90 9.22
N GLU A 270 -0.62 -16.33 8.94
CA GLU A 270 -0.97 -17.71 8.64
C GLU A 270 -1.20 -17.94 7.14
N GLY A 271 -1.25 -16.87 6.34
CA GLY A 271 -1.44 -16.93 4.89
C GLY A 271 -0.18 -17.39 4.17
N LYS A 272 -0.33 -18.11 3.06
CA LYS A 272 0.78 -18.53 2.19
C LYS A 272 1.22 -17.39 1.27
N ASN A 273 2.50 -17.35 0.88
CA ASN A 273 3.02 -16.31 -0.02
C ASN A 273 2.66 -14.87 0.44
N SER A 274 2.56 -14.67 1.76
CA SER A 274 1.95 -13.48 2.34
C SER A 274 2.93 -12.74 3.24
N TYR A 275 2.91 -11.41 3.20
CA TYR A 275 3.91 -10.60 3.89
C TYR A 275 3.28 -9.43 4.64
N MET A 276 3.75 -9.21 5.87
CA MET A 276 3.32 -8.09 6.70
C MET A 276 4.52 -7.20 7.05
N PHE A 277 4.42 -5.92 6.73
CA PHE A 277 5.36 -4.88 7.09
C PHE A 277 4.66 -3.83 7.95
N GLY A 278 5.15 -3.67 9.17
CA GLY A 278 4.61 -2.79 10.21
C GLY A 278 4.02 -3.56 11.40
N ASN A 279 3.30 -2.85 12.26
CA ASN A 279 2.96 -3.31 13.60
C ASN A 279 1.53 -3.81 13.71
N TYR A 280 1.30 -4.81 14.56
CA TYR A 280 -0.04 -5.28 14.94
C TYR A 280 -0.88 -5.74 13.74
N ASN A 281 -0.24 -6.44 12.80
CA ASN A 281 -0.88 -6.93 11.58
C ASN A 281 -1.21 -8.42 11.68
N LYS A 282 -2.27 -8.85 10.99
CA LYS A 282 -2.71 -10.26 10.97
C LYS A 282 -3.14 -10.67 9.56
N ILE A 283 -2.76 -11.87 9.14
CA ILE A 283 -3.24 -12.51 7.91
C ILE A 283 -3.74 -13.90 8.29
N ALA A 284 -5.02 -14.16 8.07
CA ALA A 284 -5.69 -15.38 8.49
C ALA A 284 -5.23 -16.64 7.71
N ALA A 285 -5.41 -17.80 8.34
CA ALA A 285 -5.11 -19.09 7.73
C ALA A 285 -6.03 -19.37 6.52
N GLY A 286 -5.55 -20.22 5.60
CA GLY A 286 -6.29 -20.56 4.38
C GLY A 286 -6.34 -19.43 3.34
N THR A 287 -5.55 -18.37 3.54
CA THR A 287 -5.39 -17.29 2.58
C THR A 287 -4.04 -17.36 1.86
N GLU A 288 -3.92 -16.69 0.72
CA GLU A 288 -2.71 -16.61 -0.07
C GLU A 288 -2.50 -15.27 -0.78
N ASN A 289 -1.23 -14.95 -1.05
CA ASN A 289 -0.80 -13.80 -1.85
C ASN A 289 -1.26 -12.45 -1.26
N ASN A 290 -1.26 -12.32 0.06
CA ASN A 290 -1.71 -11.12 0.74
C ASN A 290 -0.54 -10.29 1.28
N PHE A 291 -0.62 -8.98 1.10
CA PHE A 291 0.45 -8.05 1.49
C PHE A 291 -0.10 -6.93 2.36
N ILE A 292 0.56 -6.67 3.48
CA ILE A 292 0.24 -5.55 4.36
C ILE A 292 1.46 -4.64 4.45
N LEU A 293 1.27 -3.36 4.09
CA LEU A 293 2.24 -2.29 4.31
C LEU A 293 1.57 -1.22 5.19
N GLY A 294 1.63 -1.39 6.51
CA GLY A 294 0.90 -0.54 7.45
C GLY A 294 0.90 -1.07 8.87
N ASN A 295 0.09 -0.47 9.73
CA ASN A 295 -0.11 -0.94 11.11
C ASN A 295 -1.59 -1.22 11.35
N ASN A 296 -1.90 -2.12 12.28
CA ASN A 296 -3.28 -2.43 12.68
C ASN A 296 -4.16 -2.89 11.50
N VAL A 297 -3.62 -3.67 10.58
CA VAL A 297 -4.35 -4.23 9.45
C VAL A 297 -4.57 -5.72 9.67
N SER A 298 -5.80 -6.18 9.49
CA SER A 298 -6.15 -7.59 9.55
C SER A 298 -6.82 -8.03 8.26
N ILE A 299 -6.26 -9.05 7.61
CA ILE A 299 -6.85 -9.72 6.46
C ILE A 299 -7.51 -11.01 6.95
N GLY A 300 -8.84 -11.07 6.79
CA GLY A 300 -9.67 -12.18 7.22
C GLY A 300 -9.57 -13.40 6.31
N SER A 301 -10.18 -14.51 6.73
CA SER A 301 -10.23 -15.76 5.95
C SER A 301 -10.94 -15.57 4.60
N GLY A 302 -10.52 -16.31 3.58
CA GLY A 302 -11.13 -16.28 2.25
C GLY A 302 -10.76 -15.08 1.38
N ILE A 303 -9.96 -14.14 1.90
CA ILE A 303 -9.41 -13.01 1.15
C ILE A 303 -8.05 -13.40 0.59
N ASN A 304 -7.89 -13.33 -0.73
CA ASN A 304 -6.66 -13.68 -1.44
C ASN A 304 -6.25 -12.59 -2.41
N ASN A 305 -4.96 -12.53 -2.74
CA ASN A 305 -4.43 -11.63 -3.76
C ASN A 305 -4.73 -10.15 -3.49
N SER A 306 -4.61 -9.72 -2.22
CA SER A 306 -4.98 -8.35 -1.82
C SER A 306 -3.85 -7.63 -1.08
N VAL A 307 -3.89 -6.30 -1.14
CA VAL A 307 -2.92 -5.41 -0.50
C VAL A 307 -3.62 -4.45 0.46
N GLY A 308 -3.24 -4.47 1.73
CA GLY A 308 -3.61 -3.44 2.70
C GLY A 308 -2.51 -2.38 2.82
N LEU A 309 -2.79 -1.14 2.39
CA LEU A 309 -1.83 -0.04 2.40
C LEU A 309 -2.25 1.05 3.40
N GLY A 310 -1.41 1.27 4.42
CA GLY A 310 -1.58 2.30 5.44
C GLY A 310 -2.15 1.82 6.78
N ASN A 311 -1.91 2.61 7.83
CA ASN A 311 -2.37 2.32 9.19
C ASN A 311 -3.90 2.24 9.30
N GLY A 312 -4.44 1.16 9.85
CA GLY A 312 -5.88 0.97 10.04
C GLY A 312 -6.68 0.79 8.74
N SER A 313 -6.01 0.41 7.64
CA SER A 313 -6.71 0.01 6.43
C SER A 313 -7.46 -1.31 6.63
N THR A 314 -8.58 -1.48 5.94
CA THR A 314 -9.42 -2.68 6.01
C THR A 314 -9.46 -3.33 4.63
N VAL A 315 -9.01 -4.58 4.54
CA VAL A 315 -9.16 -5.39 3.32
C VAL A 315 -10.42 -6.23 3.47
N SER A 316 -11.40 -6.00 2.60
CA SER A 316 -12.74 -6.57 2.64
C SER A 316 -13.00 -7.64 1.59
N SER A 317 -12.19 -7.67 0.51
CA SER A 317 -12.38 -8.61 -0.60
C SER A 317 -11.06 -9.05 -1.24
N SER A 318 -11.12 -10.12 -2.03
CA SER A 318 -9.99 -10.63 -2.82
C SER A 318 -9.75 -9.75 -4.05
N ASN A 319 -8.49 -9.68 -4.52
CA ASN A 319 -8.07 -8.89 -5.68
C ASN A 319 -8.25 -7.37 -5.51
N GLU A 320 -7.97 -6.83 -4.32
CA GLU A 320 -8.09 -5.40 -4.06
C GLU A 320 -6.82 -4.77 -3.48
N VAL A 321 -6.63 -3.48 -3.73
CA VAL A 321 -5.68 -2.63 -2.99
C VAL A 321 -6.48 -1.68 -2.11
N SER A 322 -6.56 -1.98 -0.82
CA SER A 322 -7.24 -1.14 0.15
C SER A 322 -6.29 -0.08 0.71
N VAL A 323 -6.56 1.19 0.40
CA VAL A 323 -5.80 2.34 0.88
C VAL A 323 -6.43 3.00 2.11
N GLY A 324 -7.40 2.36 2.76
CA GLY A 324 -8.17 2.97 3.85
C GLY A 324 -9.22 2.05 4.47
N SER A 325 -10.19 2.66 5.15
CA SER A 325 -11.36 2.00 5.73
C SER A 325 -12.60 2.87 5.54
N ALA A 326 -13.75 2.39 6.01
CA ALA A 326 -15.01 3.14 5.95
C ALA A 326 -14.91 4.52 6.62
N THR A 327 -14.17 4.61 7.74
CA THR A 327 -13.98 5.85 8.52
C THR A 327 -12.67 6.56 8.20
N LEU A 328 -11.66 5.85 7.69
CA LEU A 328 -10.35 6.41 7.38
C LEU A 328 -10.09 6.35 5.87
N LYS A 329 -10.43 7.44 5.17
CA LYS A 329 -10.19 7.59 3.73
C LYS A 329 -8.88 8.33 3.48
N ARG A 330 -8.20 8.03 2.37
CA ARG A 330 -6.95 8.69 1.98
C ARG A 330 -7.09 9.32 0.60
N LYS A 331 -6.38 10.43 0.40
CA LYS A 331 -6.16 10.98 -0.93
C LYS A 331 -5.07 10.15 -1.63
N ILE A 332 -5.36 9.69 -2.84
CA ILE A 332 -4.35 9.17 -3.76
C ILE A 332 -3.93 10.36 -4.61
N THR A 333 -2.64 10.73 -4.54
CA THR A 333 -2.09 11.91 -5.23
C THR A 333 -1.02 11.48 -6.20
N ASN A 334 -0.65 12.36 -7.14
CA ASN A 334 0.30 12.07 -8.22
C ASN A 334 -0.16 10.94 -9.17
N VAL A 335 -1.48 10.82 -9.35
CA VAL A 335 -2.08 9.93 -10.36
C VAL A 335 -2.03 10.65 -11.70
N ALA A 336 -1.29 10.08 -12.67
CA ALA A 336 -1.26 10.57 -14.04
C ALA A 336 -2.66 10.48 -14.69
N ASP A 337 -2.83 11.02 -15.90
CA ASP A 337 -4.07 10.79 -16.63
C ASP A 337 -4.18 9.32 -17.01
N GLY A 338 -5.28 8.68 -16.62
CA GLY A 338 -5.63 7.35 -17.10
C GLY A 338 -6.15 7.41 -18.54
N GLU A 339 -6.04 6.33 -19.29
CA GLU A 339 -6.69 6.26 -20.60
C GLU A 339 -8.22 6.35 -20.44
N VAL A 340 -8.88 7.18 -21.24
CA VAL A 340 -10.35 7.30 -21.24
C VAL A 340 -10.89 6.60 -22.49
N SER A 341 -11.13 5.30 -22.36
CA SER A 341 -11.70 4.44 -23.41
C SER A 341 -12.63 3.39 -22.80
N ALA A 342 -13.46 2.73 -23.62
CA ALA A 342 -14.42 1.73 -23.14
C ALA A 342 -13.77 0.47 -22.54
N THR A 343 -12.49 0.24 -22.82
CA THR A 343 -11.73 -0.93 -22.38
C THR A 343 -10.66 -0.59 -21.33
N SER A 344 -10.48 0.69 -20.99
CA SER A 344 -9.49 1.12 -20.01
C SER A 344 -9.84 0.66 -18.60
N THR A 345 -8.82 0.26 -17.85
CA THR A 345 -8.88 -0.09 -16.42
C THR A 345 -8.10 0.88 -15.55
N ASP A 346 -7.62 1.99 -16.13
CA ASP A 346 -6.84 2.99 -15.43
C ASP A 346 -7.70 3.80 -14.45
N ALA A 347 -7.09 4.24 -13.36
CA ALA A 347 -7.69 5.24 -12.49
C ALA A 347 -7.69 6.60 -13.21
N VAL A 348 -8.86 7.24 -13.31
CA VAL A 348 -8.96 8.64 -13.76
C VAL A 348 -8.71 9.59 -12.59
N ASN A 349 -8.04 10.71 -12.86
CA ASN A 349 -7.77 11.71 -11.84
C ASN A 349 -8.82 12.84 -11.84
N GLY A 350 -8.74 13.71 -10.81
CA GLY A 350 -9.67 14.82 -10.65
C GLY A 350 -9.66 15.83 -11.81
N ARG A 351 -8.52 16.00 -12.51
CA ARG A 351 -8.43 16.90 -13.68
C ARG A 351 -9.23 16.34 -14.86
N GLN A 352 -9.16 15.03 -15.11
CA GLN A 352 -9.93 14.39 -16.17
C GLN A 352 -11.43 14.47 -15.90
N LEU A 353 -11.84 14.20 -14.66
CA LEU A 353 -13.24 14.34 -14.25
C LEU A 353 -13.72 15.79 -14.37
N TYR A 354 -12.92 16.76 -13.91
CA TYR A 354 -13.24 18.18 -14.03
C TYR A 354 -13.41 18.62 -15.49
N LYS A 355 -12.52 18.16 -16.40
CA LYS A 355 -12.65 18.42 -17.84
C LYS A 355 -13.93 17.83 -18.42
N ALA A 356 -14.30 16.60 -18.05
CA ALA A 356 -15.54 15.98 -18.47
C ALA A 356 -16.78 16.75 -17.95
N MET A 357 -16.76 17.16 -16.68
CA MET A 357 -17.85 17.92 -16.07
C MET A 357 -18.02 19.33 -16.67
N GLN A 358 -16.95 19.99 -17.11
CA GLN A 358 -17.06 21.27 -17.81
C GLN A 358 -17.82 21.13 -19.14
N ASN A 359 -17.56 20.07 -19.90
CA ASN A 359 -18.29 19.81 -21.14
C ASN A 359 -19.77 19.48 -20.90
N SER A 360 -20.11 18.96 -19.71
CA SER A 360 -21.48 18.62 -19.31
C SER A 360 -22.13 19.68 -18.40
N SER A 361 -21.46 20.81 -18.14
CA SER A 361 -21.93 21.81 -17.18
C SER A 361 -23.13 22.59 -17.69
N SER A 362 -23.92 23.12 -16.74
CA SER A 362 -25.09 23.96 -17.04
C SER A 362 -24.73 25.12 -17.94
N THR A 363 -23.52 25.68 -17.86
CA THR A 363 -23.05 26.75 -18.74
C THR A 363 -22.97 26.34 -20.21
N GLY A 364 -22.47 25.13 -20.53
CA GLY A 364 -22.44 24.64 -21.90
C GLY A 364 -23.84 24.43 -22.46
N ILE A 365 -24.74 23.88 -21.64
CA ILE A 365 -26.15 23.66 -21.99
C ILE A 365 -26.94 24.97 -22.03
N GLU A 366 -26.66 25.93 -21.16
CA GLU A 366 -27.27 27.26 -21.09
C GLU A 366 -26.86 28.08 -22.31
N ASN A 367 -25.59 28.04 -22.68
CA ASN A 367 -25.12 28.67 -23.92
C ASN A 367 -25.83 28.07 -25.14
N LEU A 368 -25.91 26.74 -25.22
CA LEU A 368 -26.66 26.08 -26.29
C LEU A 368 -28.15 26.42 -26.25
N ARG A 369 -28.78 26.45 -25.07
CA ARG A 369 -30.19 26.83 -24.90
C ARG A 369 -30.44 28.28 -25.31
N ASN A 370 -29.56 29.19 -24.94
CA ASN A 370 -29.66 30.60 -25.31
C ASN A 370 -29.49 30.75 -26.83
N GLU A 371 -28.51 30.08 -27.44
CA GLU A 371 -28.32 30.09 -28.89
C GLU A 371 -29.54 29.50 -29.62
N VAL A 372 -30.09 28.39 -29.11
CA VAL A 372 -31.29 27.76 -29.68
C VAL A 372 -32.51 28.65 -29.49
N ASN A 373 -32.70 29.27 -28.33
CA ASN A 373 -33.81 30.18 -28.06
C ASN A 373 -33.74 31.42 -28.97
N GLU A 374 -32.56 32.03 -29.10
CA GLU A 374 -32.35 33.15 -30.03
C GLU A 374 -32.64 32.73 -31.48
N LYS A 375 -32.22 31.53 -31.91
CA LYS A 375 -32.55 31.00 -33.23
C LYS A 375 -34.05 30.78 -33.40
N ILE A 376 -34.73 30.22 -32.40
CA ILE A 376 -36.19 30.02 -32.41
C ILE A 376 -36.93 31.35 -32.50
N ASP A 377 -36.51 32.36 -31.73
CA ASP A 377 -37.13 33.70 -31.77
C ASP A 377 -36.91 34.38 -33.12
N ASN A 378 -35.71 34.26 -33.68
CA ASN A 378 -35.42 34.75 -35.03
C ASN A 378 -36.33 34.09 -36.09
N VAL A 379 -36.52 32.77 -36.03
CA VAL A 379 -37.41 32.03 -36.94
C VAL A 379 -38.86 32.45 -36.74
N LYS A 380 -39.29 32.63 -35.48
CA LYS A 380 -40.64 33.10 -35.16
C LYS A 380 -40.90 34.48 -35.73
N ASP A 381 -39.95 35.40 -35.63
CA ASP A 381 -40.05 36.73 -36.22
C ASP A 381 -40.10 36.66 -37.76
N GLU A 382 -39.25 35.84 -38.37
CA GLU A 382 -39.26 35.61 -39.82
C GLU A 382 -40.61 35.06 -40.31
N VAL A 383 -41.15 34.05 -39.63
CA VAL A 383 -42.46 33.45 -39.95
C VAL A 383 -43.59 34.47 -39.78
N ASN A 384 -43.58 35.25 -38.69
CA ASN A 384 -44.59 36.31 -38.50
C ASN A 384 -44.49 37.35 -39.63
N HIS A 385 -43.27 37.68 -40.07
CA HIS A 385 -43.03 38.64 -41.15
C HIS A 385 -43.53 38.11 -42.50
N VAL A 386 -43.19 36.86 -42.85
CA VAL A 386 -43.70 36.14 -44.02
C VAL A 386 -45.22 36.07 -44.01
N GLY A 387 -45.84 35.84 -42.84
CA GLY A 387 -47.28 35.89 -42.66
C GLY A 387 -47.87 37.27 -43.00
N SER A 388 -47.22 38.35 -42.57
CA SER A 388 -47.66 39.72 -42.88
C SER A 388 -47.49 40.09 -44.37
N LEU A 389 -46.39 39.66 -44.99
CA LEU A 389 -46.13 39.83 -46.43
C LEU A 389 -47.18 39.08 -47.26
N SER A 390 -47.47 37.83 -46.88
CA SER A 390 -48.51 37.00 -47.50
C SER A 390 -49.88 37.64 -47.36
N ALA A 391 -50.23 38.18 -46.19
CA ALA A 391 -51.50 38.87 -45.95
C ALA A 391 -51.62 40.14 -46.80
N ALA A 392 -50.53 40.90 -46.97
CA ALA A 392 -50.50 42.09 -47.82
C ALA A 392 -50.72 41.72 -49.29
N LEU A 393 -50.03 40.69 -49.80
CA LEU A 393 -50.21 40.18 -51.16
C LEU A 393 -51.63 39.65 -51.39
N ALA A 394 -52.22 38.97 -50.41
CA ALA A 394 -53.57 38.44 -50.50
C ALA A 394 -54.62 39.55 -50.61
N GLY A 395 -54.38 40.72 -49.99
CA GLY A 395 -55.25 41.89 -50.09
C GLY A 395 -55.20 42.61 -51.45
N LEU A 396 -54.30 42.23 -52.37
CA LEU A 396 -54.24 42.77 -53.72
C LEU A 396 -55.37 42.20 -54.58
N HIS A 397 -56.57 42.74 -54.39
CA HIS A 397 -57.75 42.37 -55.15
C HIS A 397 -58.01 43.36 -56.28
N PRO A 398 -57.99 42.91 -57.54
CA PRO A 398 -58.34 43.77 -58.65
C PRO A 398 -59.85 44.07 -58.64
N MET A 399 -60.17 45.31 -58.98
CA MET A 399 -61.54 45.79 -59.15
C MET A 399 -62.17 45.18 -60.40
N GLN A 400 -63.50 45.26 -60.49
CA GLN A 400 -64.24 44.73 -61.64
C GLN A 400 -63.69 45.26 -62.97
N TYR A 401 -63.62 44.38 -63.98
CA TYR A 401 -63.07 44.68 -65.31
C TYR A 401 -63.65 45.95 -65.94
N ASP A 402 -62.78 46.89 -66.32
CA ASP A 402 -63.09 48.09 -67.08
C ASP A 402 -62.37 48.06 -68.45
N PRO A 403 -63.10 48.03 -69.59
CA PRO A 403 -62.51 48.00 -70.93
C PRO A 403 -61.60 49.20 -71.27
N LYS A 404 -61.78 50.35 -70.60
CA LYS A 404 -60.95 51.56 -70.82
C LYS A 404 -59.73 51.62 -69.90
N ALA A 405 -59.64 50.72 -68.92
CA ALA A 405 -58.53 50.63 -67.96
C ALA A 405 -58.14 49.15 -67.71
N PRO A 406 -57.56 48.45 -68.71
CA PRO A 406 -57.19 47.03 -68.59
C PRO A 406 -56.05 46.78 -67.59
N THR A 407 -55.26 47.81 -67.27
CA THR A 407 -54.21 47.76 -66.24
C THR A 407 -54.73 48.39 -64.96
N GLN A 408 -54.62 47.66 -63.85
CA GLN A 408 -54.97 48.14 -62.53
C GLN A 408 -53.76 48.10 -61.60
N VAL A 409 -53.56 49.16 -60.84
CA VAL A 409 -52.57 49.23 -59.76
C VAL A 409 -53.30 49.02 -58.44
N MET A 410 -52.83 48.08 -57.64
CA MET A 410 -53.40 47.72 -56.36
C MET A 410 -52.39 48.02 -55.26
N ALA A 411 -52.89 48.46 -54.11
CA ALA A 411 -52.10 48.60 -52.90
C ALA A 411 -52.85 47.93 -51.74
N ALA A 412 -52.12 47.23 -50.89
CA ALA A 412 -52.70 46.52 -49.75
C ALA A 412 -51.78 46.58 -48.54
N LEU A 413 -52.39 46.52 -47.35
CA LEU A 413 -51.71 46.47 -46.07
C LEU A 413 -51.96 45.11 -45.43
N GLY A 414 -50.89 44.39 -45.09
CA GLY A 414 -50.96 43.09 -44.43
C GLY A 414 -50.52 43.20 -42.98
N HIS A 415 -51.35 42.67 -42.09
CA HIS A 415 -51.04 42.59 -40.67
C HIS A 415 -51.12 41.14 -40.21
N TYR A 416 -50.04 40.62 -39.62
CA TYR A 416 -50.03 39.29 -39.02
C TYR A 416 -49.31 39.34 -37.68
N ARG A 417 -50.05 39.04 -36.60
CA ARG A 417 -49.60 39.17 -35.20
C ARG A 417 -49.06 40.57 -34.89
N ASN A 418 -47.74 40.73 -34.77
CA ASN A 418 -47.07 41.99 -34.43
C ASN A 418 -46.28 42.57 -35.61
N LYS A 419 -46.44 42.05 -36.83
CA LYS A 419 -45.74 42.51 -38.03
C LYS A 419 -46.71 43.09 -39.04
N GLN A 420 -46.26 44.14 -39.72
CA GLN A 420 -46.97 44.85 -40.77
C GLN A 420 -46.14 44.87 -42.05
N SER A 421 -46.80 44.73 -43.19
CA SER A 421 -46.19 44.79 -44.51
C SER A 421 -47.09 45.52 -45.49
N VAL A 422 -46.51 46.09 -46.54
CA VAL A 422 -47.22 46.77 -47.61
C VAL A 422 -46.99 46.01 -48.90
N ALA A 423 -48.04 45.83 -49.70
CA ALA A 423 -47.94 45.25 -51.02
C ALA A 423 -48.38 46.24 -52.09
N VAL A 424 -47.70 46.20 -53.23
CA VAL A 424 -48.12 46.85 -54.46
C VAL A 424 -48.21 45.78 -55.52
N GLY A 425 -49.30 45.80 -56.28
CA GLY A 425 -49.55 44.85 -57.34
C GLY A 425 -50.06 45.51 -58.61
N LEU A 426 -49.87 44.80 -59.70
CA LEU A 426 -50.37 45.13 -61.01
C LEU A 426 -51.24 43.98 -61.48
N SER A 427 -52.45 44.29 -61.91
CA SER A 427 -53.32 43.34 -62.60
C SER A 427 -53.54 43.83 -64.02
N TYR A 428 -53.41 42.92 -64.99
CA TYR A 428 -53.67 43.19 -66.39
C TYR A 428 -54.75 42.25 -66.91
N TYR A 429 -55.87 42.83 -67.35
CA TYR A 429 -56.95 42.11 -68.01
C TYR A 429 -56.68 42.04 -69.50
N PHE A 430 -56.47 40.83 -70.02
CA PHE A 430 -56.35 40.62 -71.46
C PHE A 430 -57.72 40.68 -72.16
N ASN A 431 -58.78 40.31 -71.45
CA ASN A 431 -60.18 40.42 -71.84
C ASN A 431 -61.07 40.28 -70.58
N ASP A 432 -62.40 40.20 -70.76
CA ASP A 432 -63.38 40.04 -69.67
C ASP A 432 -63.26 38.70 -68.90
N ARG A 433 -62.45 37.76 -69.40
CA ARG A 433 -62.29 36.41 -68.86
C ARG A 433 -60.90 36.07 -68.35
N PHE A 434 -59.85 36.68 -68.88
CA PHE A 434 -58.47 36.33 -68.55
C PHE A 434 -57.71 37.52 -67.97
N MET A 435 -57.15 37.32 -66.78
CA MET A 435 -56.39 38.32 -66.05
C MET A 435 -55.09 37.70 -65.51
N MET A 436 -54.01 38.46 -65.60
CA MET A 436 -52.76 38.17 -64.89
C MET A 436 -52.57 39.20 -63.79
N SER A 437 -52.22 38.75 -62.59
CA SER A 437 -51.81 39.61 -61.49
C SER A 437 -50.38 39.30 -61.08
N ALA A 438 -49.65 40.35 -60.72
CA ALA A 438 -48.33 40.26 -60.13
C ALA A 438 -48.29 41.19 -58.93
N GLY A 439 -47.74 40.73 -57.81
CA GLY A 439 -47.66 41.48 -56.57
C GLY A 439 -46.28 41.38 -55.96
N VAL A 440 -45.83 42.49 -55.37
CA VAL A 440 -44.63 42.51 -54.52
C VAL A 440 -45.01 43.12 -53.19
N ALA A 441 -44.75 42.40 -52.11
CA ALA A 441 -44.85 42.89 -50.75
C ALA A 441 -43.47 43.19 -50.19
N ILE A 442 -43.39 44.26 -49.41
CA ILE A 442 -42.20 44.73 -48.74
C ILE A 442 -42.57 45.02 -47.29
N GLY A 443 -41.71 44.59 -46.38
CA GLY A 443 -41.86 44.83 -44.95
C GLY A 443 -40.59 45.46 -44.36
N SER A 444 -40.69 45.95 -43.13
CA SER A 444 -39.63 46.75 -42.49
C SER A 444 -38.47 45.93 -41.91
N GLU A 445 -38.41 44.61 -42.14
CA GLU A 445 -37.52 43.70 -41.41
C GLU A 445 -36.29 43.27 -42.23
N LYS A 446 -35.16 43.00 -41.55
CA LYS A 446 -33.85 42.84 -42.23
C LYS A 446 -33.65 41.51 -42.95
N ARG A 447 -34.28 40.41 -42.50
CA ARG A 447 -33.99 39.05 -42.99
C ARG A 447 -34.86 38.63 -44.18
N VAL A 448 -36.16 38.86 -44.12
CA VAL A 448 -37.07 38.66 -45.26
C VAL A 448 -37.64 40.02 -45.62
N LYS A 449 -37.01 40.70 -46.58
CA LYS A 449 -37.36 42.08 -46.95
C LYS A 449 -38.55 42.17 -47.89
N SER A 450 -38.78 41.13 -48.68
CA SER A 450 -39.78 41.16 -49.74
C SER A 450 -40.27 39.78 -50.12
N MET A 451 -41.52 39.71 -50.57
CA MET A 451 -42.12 38.53 -51.18
C MET A 451 -42.75 38.97 -52.50
N ALA A 452 -42.65 38.13 -53.54
CA ALA A 452 -43.30 38.38 -54.82
C ALA A 452 -44.18 37.19 -55.21
N ASN A 453 -45.31 37.46 -55.84
CA ASN A 453 -46.17 36.45 -56.43
C ASN A 453 -46.61 36.86 -57.84
N VAL A 454 -46.96 35.85 -58.64
CA VAL A 454 -47.60 36.02 -59.95
C VAL A 454 -48.72 35.00 -60.04
N GLY A 455 -49.90 35.44 -60.47
CA GLY A 455 -51.10 34.62 -60.58
C GLY A 455 -51.82 34.86 -61.90
N PHE A 456 -52.53 33.83 -62.35
CA PHE A 456 -53.42 33.90 -63.51
C PHE A 456 -54.83 33.54 -63.07
N THR A 457 -55.80 34.35 -63.49
CA THR A 457 -57.21 34.17 -63.15
C THR A 457 -58.03 34.01 -64.42
N VAL A 458 -58.86 32.97 -64.46
CA VAL A 458 -59.83 32.71 -65.53
C VAL A 458 -61.23 32.83 -64.95
N LYS A 459 -62.06 33.74 -65.47
CA LYS A 459 -63.48 33.87 -65.11
C LYS A 459 -64.32 32.85 -65.88
N LEU A 460 -65.07 32.01 -65.18
CA LEU A 460 -65.98 31.02 -65.74
C LEU A 460 -67.44 31.50 -65.59
N GLY A 461 -68.16 31.76 -66.70
CA GLY A 461 -69.57 32.22 -66.73
C GLY A 461 -69.93 33.20 -67.88
N LYS A 462 -71.21 33.53 -68.10
CA LYS A 462 -71.67 34.52 -69.11
C LYS A 462 -71.47 35.96 -68.61
N GLY A 463 -70.77 36.81 -69.39
CA GLY A 463 -70.53 38.23 -69.07
C GLY A 463 -71.79 39.10 -69.21
N SER A 464 -71.99 40.03 -68.29
CA SER A 464 -73.11 40.98 -68.28
C SER A 464 -72.90 42.06 -69.34
N GLY A 465 -73.56 41.93 -70.50
CA GLY A 465 -73.60 42.95 -71.55
C GLY A 465 -74.47 44.14 -71.12
N VAL A 466 -73.88 45.10 -70.40
CA VAL A 466 -74.54 46.38 -70.10
C VAL A 466 -73.92 47.47 -70.97
N THR A 467 -74.66 47.87 -72.00
CA THR A 467 -74.43 49.10 -72.78
C THR A 467 -74.82 50.31 -71.93
N TYR A 468 -73.91 51.27 -71.75
CA TYR A 468 -74.23 52.56 -71.14
C TYR A 468 -75.06 53.39 -72.11
N ASN A 469 -76.37 53.51 -71.84
CA ASN A 469 -77.24 54.48 -72.50
C ASN A 469 -77.38 55.73 -71.61
N GLU A 470 -77.01 56.88 -72.16
CA GLU A 470 -77.23 58.20 -71.59
C GLU A 470 -78.74 58.49 -71.46
N VAL A 471 -79.16 59.09 -70.34
CA VAL A 471 -80.55 59.52 -70.07
C VAL A 471 -80.58 61.06 -70.03
N PRO A 472 -81.59 61.77 -70.61
CA PRO A 472 -81.46 63.18 -70.98
C PRO A 472 -81.62 64.19 -69.83
N GLN A 473 -81.05 65.39 -70.07
CA GLN A 473 -80.46 66.32 -69.10
C GLN A 473 -81.38 67.38 -68.45
N TYR A 474 -82.71 67.33 -68.63
CA TYR A 474 -83.58 68.48 -68.25
C TYR A 474 -84.21 68.41 -66.85
N ALA A 475 -84.32 67.23 -66.21
CA ALA A 475 -84.92 67.13 -64.87
C ALA A 475 -83.95 67.49 -63.73
N ILE A 476 -82.64 67.45 -63.97
CA ILE A 476 -81.60 67.64 -62.93
C ILE A 476 -81.26 69.13 -62.71
N GLN A 477 -81.47 70.00 -63.71
CA GLN A 477 -81.08 71.42 -63.58
C GLN A 477 -81.92 72.21 -62.57
N ASP A 478 -83.22 71.94 -62.48
CA ASP A 478 -84.09 72.66 -61.53
C ASP A 478 -83.81 72.25 -60.08
N GLU A 479 -83.53 70.97 -59.85
CA GLU A 479 -83.21 70.45 -58.53
C GLU A 479 -81.82 70.91 -58.07
N VAL A 480 -80.83 70.94 -58.98
CA VAL A 480 -79.49 71.48 -58.69
C VAL A 480 -79.53 73.00 -58.45
N LYS A 481 -80.33 73.78 -59.20
CA LYS A 481 -80.49 75.22 -58.91
C LYS A 481 -81.14 75.47 -57.55
N ARG A 482 -82.19 74.70 -57.21
CA ARG A 482 -82.86 74.82 -55.91
C ARG A 482 -81.93 74.47 -54.74
N LEU A 483 -81.22 73.34 -54.86
CA LEU A 483 -80.23 72.91 -53.86
C LEU A 483 -79.04 73.88 -53.75
N THR A 484 -78.59 74.48 -54.84
CA THR A 484 -77.48 75.46 -54.80
C THR A 484 -77.88 76.76 -54.08
N VAL A 485 -79.13 77.21 -54.25
CA VAL A 485 -79.66 78.38 -53.54
C VAL A 485 -79.83 78.09 -52.04
N GLU A 486 -80.30 76.90 -51.69
CA GLU A 486 -80.50 76.46 -50.31
C GLU A 486 -79.17 76.29 -49.55
N ASN A 487 -78.16 75.70 -50.21
CA ASN A 487 -76.81 75.53 -49.65
C ASN A 487 -76.08 76.87 -49.43
N ASN A 488 -76.27 77.83 -50.35
CA ASN A 488 -75.71 79.19 -50.18
C ASN A 488 -76.40 79.99 -49.07
N LYS A 489 -77.68 79.74 -48.80
CA LYS A 489 -78.40 80.34 -47.66
C LYS A 489 -77.91 79.75 -46.33
N GLN A 490 -77.74 78.43 -46.25
CA GLN A 490 -77.16 77.77 -45.08
C GLN A 490 -75.70 78.18 -44.81
N ALA A 491 -74.89 78.40 -45.85
CA ALA A 491 -73.52 78.89 -45.70
C ALA A 491 -73.45 80.29 -45.07
N LYS A 492 -74.41 81.18 -45.40
CA LYS A 492 -74.53 82.52 -44.78
C LYS A 492 -74.97 82.45 -43.32
N GLU A 493 -75.97 81.63 -43.00
CA GLU A 493 -76.41 81.41 -41.61
C GLU A 493 -75.28 80.82 -40.74
N ASN A 494 -74.47 79.91 -41.29
CA ASN A 494 -73.30 79.35 -40.60
C ASN A 494 -72.19 80.38 -40.37
N GLN A 495 -71.99 81.35 -41.28
CA GLN A 495 -71.04 82.45 -41.06
C GLN A 495 -71.53 83.43 -39.98
N GLU A 496 -72.84 83.72 -39.92
CA GLU A 496 -73.42 84.56 -38.87
C GLU A 496 -73.42 83.88 -37.50
N LEU A 497 -73.67 82.56 -37.43
CA LEU A 497 -73.51 81.80 -36.19
C LEU A 497 -72.06 81.80 -35.71
N LYS A 498 -71.09 81.65 -36.61
CA LYS A 498 -69.66 81.67 -36.27
C LYS A 498 -69.23 83.04 -35.71
N ALA A 499 -69.73 84.13 -36.27
CA ALA A 499 -69.50 85.48 -35.74
C ALA A 499 -70.15 85.71 -34.35
N LYS A 500 -71.30 85.07 -34.07
CA LYS A 500 -71.92 85.08 -32.72
C LYS A 500 -71.13 84.27 -31.70
N VAL A 501 -70.59 83.11 -32.09
CA VAL A 501 -69.74 82.28 -31.22
C VAL A 501 -68.43 83.00 -30.89
N ASP A 502 -67.75 83.60 -31.88
CA ASP A 502 -66.52 84.37 -31.64
C ASP A 502 -66.75 85.60 -30.73
N SER A 503 -67.94 86.20 -30.80
CA SER A 503 -68.36 87.29 -29.91
C SER A 503 -68.66 86.80 -28.48
N GLN A 504 -69.23 85.59 -28.33
CA GLN A 504 -69.42 84.95 -27.03
C GLN A 504 -68.08 84.53 -26.40
N ASP A 505 -67.15 83.97 -27.17
CA ASP A 505 -65.81 83.61 -26.66
C ASP A 505 -65.03 84.84 -26.17
N LYS A 506 -65.14 85.99 -26.86
CA LYS A 506 -64.57 87.26 -26.37
C LYS A 506 -65.23 87.75 -25.07
N LYS A 507 -66.53 87.50 -24.87
CA LYS A 507 -67.22 87.83 -23.62
C LYS A 507 -66.83 86.88 -22.48
N ILE A 508 -66.68 85.60 -22.77
CA ILE A 508 -66.23 84.58 -21.80
C ILE A 508 -64.80 84.90 -21.35
N LYS A 509 -63.89 85.22 -22.28
CA LYS A 509 -62.51 85.59 -21.94
C LYS A 509 -62.41 86.85 -21.07
N ASN A 510 -63.28 87.84 -21.32
CA ASN A 510 -63.35 89.06 -20.51
C ASN A 510 -64.03 88.81 -19.14
N LEU A 511 -64.90 87.81 -19.04
CA LEU A 511 -65.45 87.34 -17.76
C LEU A 511 -64.44 86.50 -16.96
N GLU A 512 -63.62 85.69 -17.62
CA GLU A 512 -62.52 84.94 -17.01
C GLU A 512 -61.43 85.87 -16.49
N GLU A 513 -61.05 86.92 -17.24
CA GLU A 513 -60.10 87.94 -16.76
C GLU A 513 -60.66 88.74 -15.57
N LYS A 514 -61.99 88.99 -15.53
CA LYS A 514 -62.65 89.61 -14.38
C LYS A 514 -62.78 88.67 -13.18
N LEU A 515 -62.95 87.37 -13.40
CA LEU A 515 -62.98 86.34 -12.36
C LEU A 515 -61.60 86.15 -11.74
N ASP A 516 -60.53 86.17 -12.54
CA ASP A 516 -59.15 86.03 -12.08
C ASP A 516 -58.67 87.28 -11.30
N MET A 517 -59.23 88.47 -11.59
CA MET A 517 -59.07 89.68 -10.76
C MET A 517 -59.85 89.64 -9.45
N LEU A 518 -61.00 88.94 -9.39
CA LEU A 518 -61.80 88.76 -8.16
C LEU A 518 -61.23 87.68 -7.23
N LEU A 519 -60.55 86.66 -7.76
CA LEU A 519 -59.88 85.60 -7.00
C LEU A 519 -58.53 86.03 -6.37
N LYS A 520 -57.95 87.16 -6.80
CA LYS A 520 -56.69 87.69 -6.24
C LYS A 520 -56.86 88.71 -5.10
N ASN A 521 -58.09 89.04 -4.71
CA ASN A 521 -58.40 90.01 -3.65
C ASN A 521 -59.33 89.47 -2.54
N LYS A 522 -59.32 88.15 -2.29
CA LYS A 522 -59.85 87.54 -1.06
C LYS A 522 -59.03 86.33 -0.62
#